data_AF-A0AAV1ID64-F1
#
_entry.id   AF-A0AAV1ID64-F1
#
_cell.length_a   1.000
_cell.length_b   1.000
_cell.length_c   1.000
_cell.angle_alpha   90.00
_cell.angle_beta   90.00
_cell.angle_gamma   90.00
#
_symmetry.space_group_name_H-M   'P 1'
#
loop_
_entity.id
_entity.type
_entity.pdbx_description
1 polymer ?
#
loop_
_entity_poly.entity_id
_entity_poly.type
_entity_poly.pdbx_seq_one_letter_code
_entity_poly.pdbx_strand_id
1 'polypeptide(L)'
;MERLHTRQAAVAKPKPFVTAVKSQPGSGRREDWLSKGDYGRVPGYLVERQLQLAEQMAEEQAQREAACIPEGMRLLPEEERLETLSILACSRAETEAKLRALPFVLKTESKRQLKVDLEAELEEICRSQNLLKHEGVLVTL
;
A
#
# COMPACT_ATOMS: atom_id res chain seq x y z
N MET A 1 14.36 36.71 19.81
CA MET A 1 14.97 35.54 20.47
C MET A 1 13.91 34.87 21.34
N GLU A 2 12.90 34.25 20.73
CA GLU A 2 11.82 33.59 21.47
C GLU A 2 12.14 32.09 21.56
N ARG A 3 12.42 31.60 22.77
CA ARG A 3 12.69 30.18 23.01
C ARG A 3 11.36 29.48 23.30
N LEU A 4 10.87 28.72 22.33
CA LEU A 4 9.79 27.77 22.51
C LEU A 4 10.24 26.71 23.52
N HIS A 5 9.62 26.70 24.70
CA HIS A 5 9.83 25.65 25.69
C HIS A 5 9.03 24.42 25.24
N THR A 6 9.70 23.47 24.61
CA THR A 6 9.16 22.13 24.40
C THR A 6 9.04 21.43 25.76
N ARG A 7 7.83 21.42 26.31
CA ARG A 7 7.49 20.64 27.50
C ARG A 7 7.53 19.16 27.12
N GLN A 8 8.69 18.52 27.25
CA GLN A 8 8.77 17.06 27.19
C GLN A 8 7.96 16.49 28.37
N ALA A 9 6.79 15.94 28.06
CA ALA A 9 6.03 15.14 29.00
C ALA A 9 6.78 13.80 29.18
N ALA A 10 7.48 13.65 30.29
CA ALA A 10 8.05 12.37 30.69
C ALA A 10 6.91 11.37 30.91
N VAL A 11 6.79 10.39 30.03
CA VAL A 11 5.86 9.26 30.19
C VAL A 11 6.36 8.43 31.37
N ALA A 12 5.74 8.63 32.53
CA ALA A 12 6.01 7.85 33.72
C ALA A 12 5.61 6.39 33.47
N LYS A 13 6.58 5.47 33.58
CA LYS A 13 6.32 4.03 33.48
C LYS A 13 5.30 3.63 34.58
N PRO A 14 4.19 2.94 34.25
CA PRO A 14 3.22 2.55 35.26
C PRO A 14 3.90 1.60 36.25
N LYS A 15 3.69 1.85 37.54
CA LYS A 15 4.17 0.98 38.62
C LYS A 15 3.57 -0.42 38.42
N PRO A 16 4.34 -1.51 38.55
CA PRO A 16 3.80 -2.85 38.39
C PRO A 16 2.70 -3.09 39.42
N PHE A 17 1.57 -3.63 38.97
CA PHE A 17 0.35 -3.89 39.76
C PHE A 17 0.55 -4.90 40.91
N VAL A 18 1.69 -5.57 41.00
CA VAL A 18 1.91 -6.65 41.95
C VAL A 18 2.76 -6.18 43.13
N THR A 19 2.12 -6.02 44.28
CA THR A 19 2.78 -5.84 45.58
C THR A 19 3.58 -7.12 45.89
N ALA A 20 4.90 -7.00 46.06
CA ALA A 20 5.78 -8.14 46.32
C ALA A 20 5.54 -8.71 47.73
N VAL A 21 4.66 -9.71 47.83
CA VAL A 21 4.55 -10.58 49.00
C VAL A 21 5.80 -11.47 49.05
N LYS A 22 6.71 -11.19 49.98
CA LYS A 22 7.89 -12.02 50.23
C LYS A 22 7.50 -13.21 51.12
N SER A 23 7.09 -14.32 50.52
CA SER A 23 7.09 -15.62 51.21
C SER A 23 8.46 -16.29 51.03
N GLN A 24 9.20 -16.51 52.12
CA GLN A 24 10.41 -17.35 52.09
C GLN A 24 10.01 -18.82 51.95
N PRO A 25 10.45 -19.56 50.91
CA PRO A 25 10.22 -21.00 50.86
C PRO A 25 11.23 -21.73 51.75
N GLY A 26 10.74 -22.70 52.52
CA GLY A 26 11.55 -23.60 53.35
C GLY A 26 12.55 -24.42 52.53
N SER A 27 13.66 -24.80 53.16
CA SER A 27 14.79 -25.51 52.57
C SER A 27 14.49 -26.98 52.23
N GLY A 28 13.70 -27.21 51.18
CA GLY A 28 13.45 -28.52 50.59
C GLY A 28 13.09 -28.40 49.11
N ARG A 29 13.94 -28.98 48.24
CA ARG A 29 13.83 -29.14 46.78
C ARG A 29 13.89 -27.85 45.95
N ARG A 30 15.12 -27.46 45.59
CA ARG A 30 15.39 -26.32 44.69
C ARG A 30 15.13 -26.66 43.22
N GLU A 31 14.91 -27.93 42.88
CA GLU A 31 14.82 -28.44 41.50
C GLU A 31 13.41 -28.89 41.03
N ASP A 32 12.39 -28.86 41.90
CA ASP A 32 11.06 -29.45 41.59
C ASP A 32 10.32 -28.75 40.43
N TRP A 33 10.55 -27.44 40.23
CA TRP A 33 9.87 -26.65 39.19
C TRP A 33 10.51 -26.80 37.80
N LEU A 34 11.80 -27.14 37.77
CA LEU A 34 12.57 -27.40 36.55
C LEU A 34 12.31 -28.80 35.99
N SER A 35 11.90 -29.73 36.86
CA SER A 35 11.60 -31.12 36.48
C SER A 35 10.17 -31.32 35.93
N LYS A 36 9.41 -30.25 35.68
CA LYS A 36 8.10 -30.35 35.03
C LYS A 36 8.29 -30.88 33.60
N GLY A 37 7.50 -31.87 33.20
CA GLY A 37 7.62 -32.50 31.87
C GLY A 37 7.46 -31.53 30.68
N ASP A 38 6.77 -30.41 30.93
CA ASP A 38 6.53 -29.35 29.94
C ASP A 38 7.46 -28.15 30.12
N TYR A 39 8.50 -28.27 30.95
CA TYR A 39 9.49 -27.20 31.13
C TYR A 39 10.22 -26.95 29.80
N GLY A 40 10.20 -25.70 29.34
CA GLY A 40 10.73 -25.31 28.03
C GLY A 40 9.78 -25.52 26.84
N ARG A 41 8.60 -26.14 27.04
CA ARG A 41 7.55 -26.20 26.01
C ARG A 41 6.60 -25.02 26.15
N VAL A 42 6.23 -24.43 25.01
CA VAL A 42 5.21 -23.38 24.96
C VAL A 42 3.82 -24.02 25.14
N PRO A 43 3.02 -23.57 26.11
CA PRO A 43 1.63 -24.01 26.24
C PRO A 43 0.80 -23.77 24.99
N GLY A 44 -0.09 -24.72 24.66
CA GLY A 44 -0.92 -24.66 23.44
C GLY A 44 -1.71 -23.36 23.28
N TYR A 45 -2.26 -22.83 24.37
CA TYR A 45 -3.03 -21.58 24.34
C TYR A 45 -2.20 -20.36 23.88
N LEU A 46 -0.88 -20.34 24.13
CA LEU A 46 -0.02 -19.25 23.65
C LEU A 46 0.21 -19.37 22.15
N VAL A 47 0.29 -20.60 21.61
CA VAL A 47 0.39 -20.85 20.17
C VAL A 47 -0.90 -20.42 19.47
N GLU A 48 -2.05 -20.85 20.00
CA GLU A 48 -3.37 -20.45 19.51
C GLU A 48 -3.55 -18.92 19.57
N ARG A 49 -3.11 -18.28 20.66
CA ARG A 49 -3.19 -16.83 20.79
C ARG A 49 -2.31 -16.09 19.78
N GLN A 50 -1.11 -16.61 19.47
CA GLN A 50 -0.26 -16.03 18.43
C GLN A 50 -0.93 -16.14 17.06
N LEU A 51 -1.56 -17.28 16.76
CA LEU A 51 -2.31 -17.46 15.51
C LEU A 51 -3.46 -16.46 15.40
N GLN A 52 -4.27 -16.32 16.45
CA GLN A 52 -5.36 -15.33 16.50
C GLN A 52 -4.88 -13.89 16.28
N LEU A 53 -3.74 -13.52 16.89
CA LEU A 53 -3.17 -12.18 16.70
C LEU A 53 -2.67 -11.98 15.27
N ALA A 54 -2.09 -13.01 14.66
CA ALA A 54 -1.65 -12.96 13.26
C ALA A 54 -2.84 -12.78 12.31
N GLU A 55 -3.93 -13.52 12.53
CA GLU A 55 -5.19 -13.37 11.79
C GLU A 55 -5.77 -11.96 11.93
N GLN A 56 -5.88 -11.45 13.17
CA GLN A 56 -6.36 -10.08 13.42
C GLN A 56 -5.49 -9.02 12.73
N MET A 57 -4.17 -9.16 12.77
CA MET A 57 -3.28 -8.23 12.08
C MET A 57 -3.46 -8.26 10.56
N ALA A 58 -3.68 -9.44 9.96
CA ALA A 58 -3.95 -9.56 8.54
C ALA A 58 -5.29 -8.92 8.16
N GLU A 59 -6.34 -9.13 8.96
CA GLU A 59 -7.64 -8.48 8.78
C GLU A 59 -7.55 -6.96 8.89
N GLU A 60 -6.84 -6.45 9.90
CA GLU A 60 -6.61 -5.01 10.06
C GLU A 60 -5.83 -4.41 8.89
N GLN A 61 -4.84 -5.12 8.34
CA GLN A 61 -4.10 -4.68 7.16
C GLN A 61 -5.00 -4.61 5.93
N ALA A 62 -5.78 -5.67 5.67
CA ALA A 62 -6.73 -5.70 4.56
C ALA A 62 -7.79 -4.59 4.68
N GLN A 63 -8.30 -4.33 5.89
CA GLN A 63 -9.24 -3.24 6.15
C GLN A 63 -8.60 -1.86 5.94
N ARG A 64 -7.34 -1.65 6.33
CA ARG A 64 -6.62 -0.40 6.08
C ARG A 64 -6.37 -0.17 4.60
N GLU A 65 -6.01 -1.22 3.87
CA GLU A 65 -5.84 -1.18 2.42
C GLU A 65 -7.17 -0.84 1.73
N ALA A 66 -8.27 -1.46 2.15
CA ALA A 66 -9.61 -1.13 1.66
C ALA A 66 -10.03 0.30 2.01
N ALA A 67 -9.74 0.78 3.23
CA ALA A 67 -10.09 2.14 3.67
C ALA A 67 -9.27 3.23 2.97
N CYS A 68 -8.10 2.89 2.41
CA CYS A 68 -7.32 3.81 1.59
C CYS A 68 -7.99 4.11 0.25
N ILE A 69 -8.86 3.21 -0.22
CA ILE A 69 -9.60 3.36 -1.46
C ILE A 69 -10.84 4.23 -1.19
N PRO A 70 -10.94 5.44 -1.77
CA PRO A 70 -12.10 6.29 -1.58
C PRO A 70 -13.37 5.68 -2.20
N GLU A 71 -14.53 6.08 -1.69
CA GLU A 71 -15.84 5.62 -2.16
C GLU A 71 -16.00 5.87 -3.67
N GLY A 72 -16.53 4.87 -4.39
CA GLY A 72 -16.74 4.95 -5.84
C GLY A 72 -15.47 4.78 -6.69
N MET A 73 -14.32 4.47 -6.08
CA MET A 73 -13.12 4.07 -6.82
C MET A 73 -12.80 2.60 -6.56
N ARG A 74 -12.10 1.98 -7.52
CA ARG A 74 -11.52 0.64 -7.40
C ARG A 74 -10.06 0.65 -7.79
N LEU A 75 -9.29 -0.28 -7.22
CA LEU A 75 -7.94 -0.58 -7.69
C LEU A 75 -8.02 -1.25 -9.07
N LEU A 76 -7.27 -0.73 -10.03
CA LEU A 76 -7.15 -1.33 -11.35
C LEU A 76 -6.24 -2.57 -11.25
N PRO A 77 -6.73 -3.78 -11.52
CA PRO A 77 -5.90 -4.97 -11.50
C PRO A 77 -4.83 -4.91 -12.59
N GLU A 78 -3.71 -5.61 -12.35
CA GLU A 78 -2.54 -5.53 -13.23
C GLU A 78 -2.82 -6.01 -14.65
N GLU A 79 -3.65 -7.05 -14.80
CA GLU A 79 -4.04 -7.61 -16.11
C GLU A 79 -4.78 -6.57 -16.96
N GLU A 80 -5.83 -5.95 -16.41
CA GLU A 80 -6.59 -4.88 -17.08
C GLU A 80 -5.71 -3.67 -17.41
N ARG A 81 -4.77 -3.33 -16.52
CA ARG A 81 -3.80 -2.24 -16.75
C ARG A 81 -2.90 -2.54 -17.95
N LEU A 82 -2.35 -3.75 -18.03
CA LEU A 82 -1.47 -4.16 -19.13
C LEU A 82 -2.22 -4.21 -20.45
N GLU A 83 -3.45 -4.72 -20.45
CA GLU A 83 -4.33 -4.70 -21.61
C GLU A 83 -4.58 -3.25 -22.08
N THR A 84 -4.94 -2.35 -21.16
CA THR A 84 -5.17 -0.94 -21.48
C THR A 84 -3.92 -0.27 -22.05
N LEU A 85 -2.74 -0.53 -21.47
CA LEU A 85 -1.47 -0.03 -21.98
C LEU A 85 -1.17 -0.55 -23.39
N SER A 86 -1.51 -1.81 -23.68
CA SER A 86 -1.33 -2.38 -25.02
C SER A 86 -2.23 -1.69 -26.07
N ILE A 87 -3.48 -1.41 -25.71
CA ILE A 87 -4.43 -0.69 -26.57
C ILE A 87 -3.94 0.74 -26.83
N LEU A 88 -3.50 1.44 -25.79
CA LEU A 88 -2.95 2.80 -25.91
C LEU A 88 -1.67 2.83 -26.76
N ALA A 89 -0.81 1.81 -26.65
CA ALA A 89 0.38 1.71 -27.47
C ALA A 89 0.05 1.50 -28.96
N CYS A 90 -0.97 0.70 -29.25
CA CYS A 90 -1.48 0.52 -30.62
C CYS A 90 -2.03 1.84 -31.18
N SER A 91 -2.95 2.48 -30.45
CA SER A 91 -3.56 3.76 -30.83
C SER A 91 -2.50 4.85 -31.06
N ARG A 92 -1.49 4.93 -30.19
CA ARG A 92 -0.36 5.84 -30.38
C ARG A 92 0.37 5.60 -31.70
N ALA A 93 0.69 4.34 -32.02
CA ALA A 93 1.38 4.00 -33.26
C ALA A 93 0.55 4.37 -34.50
N GLU A 94 -0.77 4.18 -34.44
CA GLU A 94 -1.70 4.58 -35.50
C GLU A 94 -1.73 6.11 -35.68
N THR A 95 -1.83 6.88 -34.59
CA THR A 95 -1.85 8.35 -34.63
C THR A 95 -0.51 8.92 -35.11
N GLU A 96 0.62 8.35 -34.67
CA GLU A 96 1.95 8.69 -35.20
C GLU A 96 2.07 8.39 -36.70
N ALA A 97 1.52 7.27 -37.18
CA ALA A 97 1.52 6.95 -38.61
C ALA A 97 0.69 7.96 -39.42
N LYS A 98 -0.47 8.39 -38.92
CA LYS A 98 -1.29 9.45 -39.52
C LYS A 98 -0.54 10.78 -39.59
N LEU A 99 0.14 11.17 -38.51
CA LEU A 99 0.98 12.38 -38.48
C LEU A 99 2.11 12.31 -39.50
N ARG A 100 2.81 11.18 -39.59
CA ARG A 100 3.89 10.96 -40.56
C ARG A 100 3.41 10.96 -42.01
N ALA A 101 2.17 10.58 -42.27
CA ALA A 101 1.56 10.61 -43.59
C ALA A 101 1.21 12.02 -44.08
N LEU A 102 1.20 13.03 -43.18
CA LEU A 102 0.94 14.42 -43.58
C LEU A 102 2.08 14.97 -44.45
N PRO A 103 1.77 15.79 -45.47
CA PRO A 103 2.79 16.42 -46.28
C PRO A 103 3.57 17.47 -45.49
N PHE A 104 4.85 17.65 -45.81
CA PHE A 104 5.72 18.63 -45.15
C PHE A 104 5.18 20.07 -45.18
N VAL A 105 4.50 20.46 -46.27
CA VAL A 105 3.89 21.78 -46.42
C VAL A 105 2.37 21.69 -46.37
N LEU A 106 1.78 22.26 -45.31
CA LEU A 106 0.33 22.32 -45.11
C LEU A 106 -0.24 23.64 -45.67
N LYS A 107 -0.75 23.58 -46.91
CA LYS A 107 -1.30 24.75 -47.62
C LYS A 107 -2.73 25.10 -47.20
N THR A 108 -3.56 24.09 -46.95
CA THR A 108 -4.98 24.25 -46.62
C THR A 108 -5.17 24.32 -45.12
N GLU A 109 -6.05 25.21 -44.65
CA GLU A 109 -6.36 25.35 -43.22
C GLU A 109 -6.88 24.05 -42.60
N SER A 110 -7.75 23.32 -43.31
CA SER A 110 -8.25 22.01 -42.86
C SER A 110 -7.14 21.00 -42.56
N LYS A 111 -6.03 21.04 -43.30
CA LYS A 111 -4.88 20.14 -43.04
C LYS A 111 -4.06 20.59 -41.83
N ARG A 112 -4.06 21.89 -41.50
CA ARG A 112 -3.43 22.42 -40.28
C ARG A 112 -4.24 22.05 -39.06
N GLN A 113 -5.57 22.20 -39.12
CA GLN A 113 -6.47 21.74 -38.06
C GLN A 113 -6.32 20.24 -37.82
N LEU A 114 -6.37 19.42 -38.86
CA LEU A 114 -6.13 17.97 -38.73
C LEU A 114 -4.80 17.65 -38.04
N LYS A 115 -3.73 18.39 -38.35
CA LYS A 115 -2.44 18.21 -37.66
C LYS A 115 -2.57 18.53 -36.17
N VAL A 116 -3.16 19.66 -35.82
CA VAL A 116 -3.37 20.08 -34.43
C VAL A 116 -4.21 19.05 -33.66
N ASP A 117 -5.28 18.54 -34.29
CA ASP A 117 -6.15 17.54 -33.69
C ASP A 117 -5.39 16.23 -33.40
N LEU A 118 -4.58 15.76 -34.37
CA LEU A 118 -3.75 14.56 -34.20
C LEU A 118 -2.64 14.75 -33.14
N GLU A 119 -2.06 15.95 -33.04
CA GLU A 119 -1.08 16.28 -32.00
C GLU A 119 -1.74 16.30 -30.61
N ALA A 120 -2.94 16.88 -30.48
CA ALA A 120 -3.70 16.88 -29.24
C ALA A 120 -4.09 15.46 -28.79
N GLU A 121 -4.58 14.63 -29.72
CA GLU A 121 -4.89 13.22 -29.46
C GLU A 121 -3.64 12.45 -29.00
N LEU A 122 -2.48 12.69 -29.62
CA LEU A 122 -1.21 12.07 -29.22
C LEU A 122 -0.80 12.49 -27.80
N GLU A 123 -0.98 13.75 -27.43
CA GLU A 123 -0.71 14.27 -26.09
C GLU A 123 -1.62 13.62 -25.04
N GLU A 124 -2.91 13.46 -25.34
CA GLU A 124 -3.88 12.77 -24.47
C GLU A 124 -3.52 11.30 -24.25
N ILE A 125 -3.12 10.60 -25.32
CA ILE A 125 -2.67 9.21 -25.24
C ILE A 125 -1.39 9.12 -24.38
N CYS A 126 -0.42 10.02 -24.60
CA CYS A 126 0.81 10.06 -23.80
C CYS A 126 0.51 10.34 -22.32
N ARG A 127 -0.42 11.24 -22.02
CA ARG A 127 -0.86 11.54 -20.66
C ARG A 127 -1.50 10.32 -20.00
N SER A 128 -2.37 9.62 -20.73
CA SER A 128 -3.04 8.40 -20.26
C SER A 128 -2.04 7.27 -20.00
N GLN A 129 -1.07 7.08 -20.90
CA GLN A 129 0.03 6.14 -20.69
C GLN A 129 0.84 6.48 -19.44
N ASN A 130 1.17 7.76 -19.23
CA ASN A 130 1.93 8.19 -18.06
C ASN A 130 1.17 7.96 -16.75
N LEU A 131 -0.15 8.16 -16.73
CA LEU A 131 -0.99 7.84 -15.57
C LEU A 131 -0.92 6.34 -15.22
N LEU A 132 -1.00 5.48 -16.24
CA LEU A 132 -1.04 4.02 -16.09
C LEU A 132 0.33 3.34 -15.92
N LYS A 133 1.43 4.09 -16.04
CA LYS A 133 2.79 3.56 -15.80
C LYS A 133 3.03 3.13 -14.36
N HIS A 134 2.33 3.76 -13.41
CA HIS A 134 2.47 3.44 -12.00
C HIS A 134 1.64 2.19 -11.62
N GLU A 135 2.08 1.46 -10.62
CA GLU A 135 1.33 0.36 -10.01
C GLU A 135 0.29 0.92 -9.03
N GLY A 136 -0.84 0.22 -8.88
CA GLY A 136 -1.90 0.60 -7.95
C GLY A 136 -2.72 1.83 -8.35
N VAL A 137 -3.02 1.98 -9.63
CA VAL A 137 -3.89 3.07 -10.13
C VAL A 137 -5.33 2.84 -9.70
N LEU A 138 -6.00 3.89 -9.24
CA LEU A 138 -7.43 3.88 -8.91
C LEU A 138 -8.26 4.36 -10.11
N VAL A 139 -9.38 3.69 -10.37
CA VAL A 139 -10.31 4.01 -11.44
C VAL A 139 -11.70 4.20 -10.85
N THR A 140 -12.43 5.20 -11.35
CA THR A 140 -13.83 5.47 -10.97
C THR A 140 -14.75 4.38 -11.49
N LEU A 141 -15.69 3.94 -10.65
CA LEU A 141 -16.77 3.03 -11.02
C LEU A 141 -17.89 3.73 -11.80
#